data_AF-A0AAV5UJY2-F1
#
_entry.id   AF-A0AAV5UJY2-F1
#
_cell.length_a   1.000
_cell.length_b   1.000
_cell.length_c   1.000
_cell.angle_alpha   90.00
_cell.angle_beta   90.00
_cell.angle_gamma   90.00
#
_symmetry.space_group_name_H-M   'P 1'
#
loop_
_entity.id
_entity.type
_entity.pdbx_description
1 polymer ?
#
loop_
_entity_poly.entity_id
_entity_poly.type
_entity_poly.pdbx_seq_one_letter_code
_entity_poly.pdbx_strand_id
1 'polypeptide(L)'
;ITNAAKKTEIKKIITNQETAYTTWSDDQWAWIDITLLLALCCLIRLISAKRILYNSKLCVLLPASSTAAKNKYKTLVDNLSKDKTLKAQKDRVKNWLNNNFKETGLTKKQVPDKLVTVQEVLTSRSRSIAYINGLFAKIIVIAQGMSDLHEKKKLWERDAEAKNHMRKAYSNWLGDVDEIVPKAKLAQVQKIIADYDTADQKKEPKDFFSDGNAWLIPMGF
;
A
#
# COMPACT_ATOMS: atom_id res chain seq x y z
N ILE A 1 -0.34 -6.44 52.45
CA ILE A 1 -1.31 -5.54 53.14
C ILE A 1 -1.42 -4.26 52.31
N THR A 2 -2.38 -4.17 51.38
CA THR A 2 -2.62 -2.94 50.61
C THR A 2 -3.30 -1.94 51.55
N ASN A 3 -2.52 -0.98 52.05
CA ASN A 3 -2.92 0.01 53.05
C ASN A 3 -4.20 0.73 52.61
N ALA A 4 -5.20 0.86 53.50
CA ALA A 4 -6.54 1.39 53.19
C ALA A 4 -6.49 2.77 52.49
N ALA A 5 -5.47 3.57 52.80
CA ALA A 5 -5.18 4.84 52.13
C ALA A 5 -4.97 4.70 50.61
N LYS A 6 -4.23 3.68 50.14
CA LYS A 6 -4.01 3.44 48.71
C LYS A 6 -5.29 3.02 47.98
N LYS A 7 -6.20 2.29 48.65
CA LYS A 7 -7.50 1.94 48.07
C LYS A 7 -8.40 3.17 47.91
N THR A 8 -8.35 4.11 48.85
CA THR A 8 -9.10 5.37 48.77
C THR A 8 -8.55 6.28 47.66
N GLU A 9 -7.24 6.36 47.51
CA GLU A 9 -6.59 7.14 46.45
C GLU A 9 -6.90 6.58 45.05
N ILE A 10 -6.83 5.26 44.88
CA ILE A 10 -7.22 4.59 43.63
C ILE A 10 -8.70 4.83 43.30
N LYS A 11 -9.60 4.74 44.28
CA LYS A 11 -11.02 5.06 44.06
C LYS A 11 -11.21 6.51 43.62
N LYS A 12 -10.51 7.46 44.23
CA LYS A 12 -10.60 8.88 43.87
C LYS A 12 -10.10 9.14 42.45
N ILE A 13 -9.04 8.46 42.01
CA ILE A 13 -8.54 8.53 40.63
C ILE A 13 -9.57 7.96 39.65
N ILE A 14 -10.17 6.80 39.96
CA ILE A 14 -11.20 6.17 39.13
C ILE A 14 -12.43 7.08 39.01
N THR A 15 -12.95 7.59 40.13
CA THR A 15 -14.12 8.49 40.12
C THR A 15 -13.82 9.79 39.35
N ASN A 16 -12.61 10.34 39.47
CA ASN A 16 -12.22 11.53 38.70
C ASN A 16 -12.11 11.23 37.20
N GLN A 17 -11.64 10.04 36.80
CA GLN A 17 -11.63 9.61 35.40
C GLN A 17 -13.03 9.34 34.85
N GLU A 18 -13.89 8.67 35.62
CA GLU A 18 -15.29 8.42 35.24
C GLU A 18 -16.07 9.74 35.09
N THR A 19 -15.86 10.69 36.01
CA THR A 19 -16.47 12.02 35.93
C THR A 19 -15.97 12.78 34.71
N ALA A 20 -14.67 12.71 34.41
CA ALA A 20 -14.08 13.30 33.21
C ALA A 20 -14.55 12.62 31.90
N TYR A 21 -15.01 11.37 31.96
CA TYR A 21 -15.59 10.65 30.81
C TYR A 21 -17.07 11.03 30.58
N THR A 22 -17.79 11.37 31.65
CA THR A 22 -19.20 11.80 31.61
C THR A 22 -19.42 13.29 31.37
N THR A 23 -18.40 14.14 31.51
CA THR A 23 -18.49 15.59 31.25
C THR A 23 -18.21 15.98 29.81
N TRP A 24 -17.89 15.02 28.96
CA TRP A 24 -17.77 15.28 27.54
C TRP A 24 -19.16 15.49 26.96
N SER A 25 -19.40 16.65 26.35
CA SER A 25 -20.69 16.90 25.70
C SER A 25 -20.90 15.88 24.59
N ASP A 26 -22.16 15.58 24.28
CA ASP A 26 -22.52 14.71 23.14
C ASP A 26 -21.83 15.18 21.84
N ASP A 27 -21.58 16.48 21.72
CA ASP A 27 -20.80 17.07 20.63
C ASP A 27 -19.33 16.61 20.62
N GLN A 28 -18.66 16.51 21.77
CA GLN A 28 -17.27 16.06 21.85
C GLN A 28 -17.12 14.55 21.55
N TRP A 29 -18.10 13.75 21.98
CA TRP A 29 -18.20 12.34 21.58
C TRP A 29 -18.46 12.21 20.07
N ALA A 30 -19.38 13.01 19.52
CA ALA A 30 -19.62 13.07 18.09
C ALA A 30 -18.36 13.51 17.32
N TRP A 31 -17.56 14.44 17.83
CA TRP A 31 -16.28 14.83 17.22
C TRP A 31 -15.23 13.72 17.27
N ILE A 32 -15.11 12.98 18.38
CA ILE A 32 -14.23 11.80 18.45
C ILE A 32 -14.69 10.73 17.48
N ASP A 33 -15.99 10.41 17.44
CA ASP A 33 -16.54 9.39 16.56
C ASP A 33 -16.39 9.80 15.10
N ILE A 34 -16.63 11.07 14.75
CA ILE A 34 -16.37 11.62 13.41
C ILE A 34 -14.88 11.53 13.08
N THR A 35 -13.99 11.83 14.02
CA THR A 35 -12.53 11.79 13.81
C THR A 35 -12.01 10.36 13.67
N LEU A 36 -12.52 9.43 14.47
CA LEU A 36 -12.25 7.99 14.37
C LEU A 36 -12.84 7.41 13.09
N LEU A 37 -14.06 7.80 12.69
CA LEU A 37 -14.70 7.38 11.45
C LEU A 37 -13.98 7.96 10.23
N LEU A 38 -13.50 9.21 10.30
CA LEU A 38 -12.64 9.83 9.29
C LEU A 38 -11.25 9.17 9.25
N ALA A 39 -10.65 8.82 10.39
CA ALA A 39 -9.41 8.06 10.45
C ALA A 39 -9.61 6.64 9.90
N LEU A 40 -10.74 5.99 10.19
CA LEU A 40 -11.14 4.70 9.62
C LEU A 40 -11.44 4.82 8.12
N CYS A 41 -12.04 5.91 7.67
CA CYS A 41 -12.30 6.21 6.26
C CYS A 41 -11.02 6.58 5.49
N CYS A 42 -10.04 7.21 6.15
CA CYS A 42 -8.69 7.42 5.63
C CYS A 42 -7.93 6.09 5.56
N LEU A 43 -8.07 5.22 6.58
CA LEU A 43 -7.59 3.84 6.55
C LEU A 43 -8.27 3.00 5.46
N ILE A 44 -9.55 3.25 5.14
CA ILE A 44 -10.29 2.59 4.06
C ILE A 44 -9.98 3.20 2.68
N ARG A 45 -9.65 4.49 2.58
CA ARG A 45 -9.19 5.13 1.33
C ARG A 45 -7.73 4.80 1.00
N LEU A 46 -6.94 4.37 1.98
CA LEU A 46 -5.65 3.71 1.75
C LEU A 46 -5.79 2.30 1.13
N ILE A 47 -7.00 1.73 1.13
CA ILE A 47 -7.31 0.37 0.61
C ILE A 47 -7.63 0.39 -0.90
N SER A 48 -7.72 1.54 -1.56
CA SER A 48 -7.52 1.61 -3.03
C SER A 48 -6.04 1.74 -3.39
N ALA A 49 -5.16 1.18 -2.57
CA ALA A 49 -4.09 0.34 -3.05
C ALA A 49 -4.06 0.16 -4.60
N LYS A 50 -2.92 0.46 -5.20
CA LYS A 50 -2.25 -0.51 -6.07
C LYS A 50 -2.72 -0.70 -7.50
N ARG A 51 -3.78 -0.03 -8.01
CA ARG A 51 -4.44 -0.40 -9.30
C ARG A 51 -3.45 -1.01 -10.29
N ILE A 52 -3.50 -2.33 -10.42
CA ILE A 52 -2.57 -3.05 -11.30
C ILE A 52 -3.11 -2.80 -12.70
N LEU A 53 -2.35 -2.16 -13.58
CA LEU A 53 -2.79 -1.99 -14.97
C LEU A 53 -2.76 -3.30 -15.77
N TYR A 54 -3.67 -3.40 -16.72
CA TYR A 54 -3.84 -4.52 -17.64
C TYR A 54 -2.58 -4.83 -18.46
N ASN A 55 -1.77 -3.81 -18.78
CA ASN A 55 -0.52 -3.95 -19.54
C ASN A 55 0.73 -4.09 -18.66
N SER A 56 0.56 -4.52 -17.42
CA SER A 56 1.66 -4.72 -16.48
C SER A 56 2.43 -6.01 -16.76
N LYS A 57 3.58 -6.21 -16.12
CA LYS A 57 4.42 -7.41 -16.32
C LYS A 57 3.70 -8.73 -16.06
N LEU A 58 2.65 -8.70 -15.23
CA LEU A 58 1.74 -9.83 -15.01
C LEU A 58 1.17 -10.37 -16.35
N CYS A 59 0.98 -9.50 -17.35
CA CYS A 59 0.46 -9.82 -18.68
C CYS A 59 1.50 -10.59 -19.51
N VAL A 60 2.77 -10.17 -19.46
CA VAL A 60 3.88 -10.85 -20.17
C VAL A 60 4.16 -12.24 -19.57
N LEU A 61 3.96 -12.40 -18.26
CA LEU A 61 4.14 -13.69 -17.59
C LEU A 61 3.06 -14.72 -17.97
N LEU A 62 1.89 -14.25 -18.39
CA LEU A 62 0.71 -15.04 -18.76
C LEU A 62 0.31 -14.69 -20.19
N PRO A 63 1.09 -15.10 -21.21
CA PRO A 63 0.85 -14.71 -22.59
C PRO A 63 -0.59 -15.07 -23.00
N ALA A 64 -1.37 -14.10 -23.46
CA ALA A 64 -2.75 -14.33 -23.87
C ALA A 64 -2.81 -14.71 -25.35
N SER A 65 -3.32 -15.90 -25.68
CA SER A 65 -3.35 -16.40 -27.06
C SER A 65 -4.58 -15.96 -27.86
N SER A 66 -5.61 -15.37 -27.21
CA SER A 66 -6.85 -14.94 -27.88
C SER A 66 -7.49 -13.68 -27.27
N THR A 67 -8.38 -13.02 -28.00
CA THR A 67 -9.20 -11.88 -27.51
C THR A 67 -10.06 -12.27 -26.30
N ALA A 68 -10.60 -13.50 -26.28
CA ALA A 68 -11.35 -14.00 -25.13
C ALA A 68 -10.45 -14.15 -23.88
N ALA A 69 -9.23 -14.65 -24.06
CA ALA A 69 -8.23 -14.74 -22.99
C ALA A 69 -7.84 -13.35 -22.47
N LYS A 70 -7.65 -12.39 -23.36
CA LYS A 70 -7.40 -10.97 -23.05
C LYS A 70 -8.49 -10.38 -22.15
N ASN A 71 -9.77 -10.59 -22.49
CA ASN A 71 -10.89 -10.11 -21.68
C ASN A 71 -10.93 -10.76 -20.29
N LYS A 72 -10.72 -12.07 -20.20
CA LYS A 72 -10.65 -12.78 -18.92
C LYS A 72 -9.48 -12.34 -18.06
N TYR A 73 -8.34 -12.06 -18.70
CA TYR A 73 -7.15 -11.54 -18.02
C TYR A 73 -7.38 -10.09 -17.53
N LYS A 74 -8.08 -9.26 -18.30
CA LYS A 74 -8.51 -7.92 -17.84
C LYS A 74 -9.36 -7.99 -16.58
N THR A 75 -10.36 -8.86 -16.58
CA THR A 75 -11.22 -9.11 -15.42
C THR A 75 -10.43 -9.63 -14.21
N LEU A 76 -9.42 -10.49 -14.41
CA LEU A 76 -8.51 -10.91 -13.33
C LEU A 76 -7.83 -9.70 -12.70
N VAL A 77 -7.20 -8.85 -13.52
CA VAL A 77 -6.44 -7.68 -13.08
C VAL A 77 -7.32 -6.66 -12.33
N ASP A 78 -8.52 -6.40 -12.86
CA ASP A 78 -9.49 -5.50 -12.20
C ASP A 78 -9.93 -6.05 -10.84
N ASN A 79 -10.08 -7.37 -10.70
CA ASN A 79 -10.44 -7.99 -9.43
C ASN A 79 -9.27 -8.07 -8.45
N LEU A 80 -8.03 -8.27 -8.92
CA LEU A 80 -6.83 -8.21 -8.06
C LEU A 80 -6.67 -6.84 -7.39
N SER A 81 -7.10 -5.78 -8.07
CA SER A 81 -7.09 -4.41 -7.52
C SER A 81 -8.15 -4.18 -6.44
N LYS A 82 -9.15 -5.06 -6.32
CA LYS A 82 -10.20 -5.02 -5.28
C LYS A 82 -9.85 -5.88 -4.06
N ASP A 83 -8.91 -6.81 -4.21
CA ASP A 83 -8.50 -7.70 -3.12
C ASP A 83 -7.72 -6.93 -2.05
N LYS A 84 -8.15 -7.07 -0.79
CA LYS A 84 -7.57 -6.34 0.35
C LYS A 84 -6.29 -6.97 0.90
N THR A 85 -6.00 -8.22 0.57
CA THR A 85 -4.87 -8.98 1.13
C THR A 85 -4.04 -9.65 0.04
N LEU A 86 -2.73 -9.78 0.27
CA LEU A 86 -1.84 -10.52 -0.63
C LEU A 86 -2.28 -11.99 -0.77
N LYS A 87 -2.79 -12.59 0.32
CA LYS A 87 -3.35 -13.94 0.29
C LYS A 87 -4.51 -14.06 -0.71
N ALA A 88 -5.48 -13.14 -0.65
CA ALA A 88 -6.60 -13.13 -1.59
C ALA A 88 -6.13 -12.96 -3.04
N GLN A 89 -5.16 -12.08 -3.29
CA GLN A 89 -4.57 -11.90 -4.61
C GLN A 89 -3.90 -13.18 -5.14
N LYS A 90 -3.09 -13.86 -4.31
CA LYS A 90 -2.42 -15.12 -4.67
C LYS A 90 -3.43 -16.25 -4.94
N ASP A 91 -4.45 -16.35 -4.10
CA ASP A 91 -5.52 -17.35 -4.25
C ASP A 91 -6.33 -17.10 -5.54
N ARG A 92 -6.62 -15.83 -5.86
CA ARG A 92 -7.31 -15.45 -7.10
C ARG A 92 -6.52 -15.81 -8.35
N VAL A 93 -5.23 -15.46 -8.40
CA VAL A 93 -4.37 -15.86 -9.53
C VAL A 93 -4.30 -17.37 -9.65
N LYS A 94 -4.09 -18.09 -8.54
CA LYS A 94 -4.01 -19.55 -8.55
C LYS A 94 -5.26 -20.18 -9.15
N ASN A 95 -6.44 -19.73 -8.71
CA ASN A 95 -7.72 -20.24 -9.22
C ASN A 95 -7.91 -19.88 -10.69
N TRP A 96 -7.63 -18.63 -11.06
CA TRP A 96 -7.76 -18.18 -12.45
C TRP A 96 -6.85 -18.96 -13.39
N LEU A 97 -5.57 -19.12 -13.04
CA LEU A 97 -4.59 -19.82 -13.87
C LEU A 97 -4.95 -21.30 -14.02
N ASN A 98 -5.34 -21.97 -12.93
CA ASN A 98 -5.77 -23.37 -13.00
C ASN A 98 -6.99 -23.60 -13.90
N ASN A 99 -7.89 -22.62 -13.98
CA ASN A 99 -9.11 -22.71 -14.76
C ASN A 99 -8.94 -22.24 -16.22
N ASN A 100 -7.97 -21.36 -16.49
CA ASN A 100 -7.82 -20.71 -17.80
C ASN A 100 -6.45 -20.93 -18.46
N PHE A 101 -5.57 -21.79 -17.92
CA PHE A 101 -4.19 -21.98 -18.43
C PHE A 101 -4.13 -22.31 -19.94
N LYS A 102 -5.09 -23.09 -20.47
CA LYS A 102 -5.15 -23.41 -21.90
C LYS A 102 -5.30 -22.17 -22.77
N GLU A 103 -6.06 -21.17 -22.31
CA GLU A 103 -6.29 -19.90 -23.00
C GLU A 103 -5.09 -18.94 -22.92
N THR A 104 -4.14 -19.24 -22.04
CA THR A 104 -2.84 -18.56 -21.96
C THR A 104 -1.75 -19.27 -22.78
N GLY A 105 -2.12 -20.29 -23.57
CA GLY A 105 -1.16 -21.10 -24.31
C GLY A 105 -0.22 -21.93 -23.43
N LEU A 106 -0.50 -22.02 -22.13
CA LEU A 106 0.29 -22.83 -21.21
C LEU A 106 -0.17 -24.29 -21.25
N THR A 107 0.77 -25.20 -21.06
CA THR A 107 0.48 -26.59 -20.72
C THR A 107 0.26 -26.74 -19.22
N LYS A 108 -0.43 -27.80 -18.78
CA LYS A 108 -0.66 -28.05 -17.35
C LYS A 108 0.63 -28.18 -16.56
N LYS A 109 1.71 -28.70 -17.18
CA LYS A 109 3.04 -28.85 -16.57
C LYS A 109 3.74 -27.51 -16.33
N GLN A 110 3.44 -26.47 -17.11
CA GLN A 110 4.01 -25.13 -16.97
C GLN A 110 3.28 -24.26 -15.93
N VAL A 111 2.07 -24.65 -15.50
CA VAL A 111 1.26 -23.88 -14.56
C VAL A 111 1.96 -23.64 -13.21
N PRO A 112 2.60 -24.64 -12.56
CA PRO A 112 3.27 -24.42 -11.28
C PRO A 112 4.36 -23.35 -11.35
N ASP A 113 5.24 -23.41 -12.34
CA ASP A 113 6.34 -22.46 -12.49
C ASP A 113 5.83 -21.04 -12.75
N LYS A 114 4.84 -20.90 -13.63
CA LYS A 114 4.20 -19.60 -13.89
C LYS A 114 3.51 -19.05 -12.66
N LEU A 115 2.88 -19.91 -11.86
CA LEU A 115 2.25 -19.50 -10.62
C LEU A 115 3.27 -18.95 -9.62
N VAL A 116 4.44 -19.59 -9.47
CA VAL A 116 5.52 -19.10 -8.60
C VAL A 116 5.95 -17.69 -9.02
N THR A 117 6.24 -17.49 -10.31
CA THR A 117 6.68 -16.17 -10.81
C THR A 117 5.62 -15.10 -10.59
N VAL A 118 4.35 -15.39 -10.90
CA VAL A 118 3.26 -14.44 -10.71
C VAL A 118 3.05 -14.10 -9.23
N GLN A 119 3.12 -15.11 -8.35
CA GLN A 119 2.97 -14.89 -6.91
C GLN A 119 4.11 -14.05 -6.33
N GLU A 120 5.33 -14.19 -6.85
CA GLU A 120 6.43 -13.31 -6.43
C GLU A 120 6.21 -11.88 -6.90
N VAL A 121 5.74 -11.66 -8.13
CA VAL A 121 5.39 -10.33 -8.64
C VAL A 121 4.31 -9.65 -7.77
N LEU A 122 3.28 -10.39 -7.34
CA LEU A 122 2.28 -9.87 -6.40
C LEU A 122 2.87 -9.56 -5.01
N THR A 123 3.81 -10.39 -4.56
CA THR A 123 4.49 -10.19 -3.26
C THR A 123 5.37 -8.94 -3.29
N SER A 124 6.18 -8.81 -4.35
CA SER A 124 6.99 -7.64 -4.67
C SER A 124 6.14 -6.37 -4.70
N ARG A 125 5.02 -6.39 -5.45
CA ARG A 125 4.06 -5.29 -5.45
C ARG A 125 3.64 -4.96 -4.03
N SER A 126 3.17 -5.95 -3.26
CA SER A 126 2.73 -5.75 -1.87
C SER A 126 3.80 -5.10 -0.98
N ARG A 127 5.07 -5.48 -1.12
CA ARG A 127 6.19 -4.86 -0.40
C ARG A 127 6.33 -3.38 -0.79
N SER A 128 6.22 -3.05 -2.08
CA SER A 128 6.28 -1.65 -2.53
C SER A 128 5.20 -0.76 -1.92
N ILE A 129 3.99 -1.27 -1.69
CA ILE A 129 2.94 -0.45 -1.03
C ILE A 129 3.19 -0.32 0.45
N ALA A 130 3.65 -1.38 1.11
CA ALA A 130 4.01 -1.30 2.52
C ALA A 130 5.12 -0.25 2.71
N TYR A 131 6.11 -0.25 1.81
CA TYR A 131 7.17 0.75 1.76
C TYR A 131 6.62 2.18 1.66
N ILE A 132 5.89 2.49 0.58
CA ILE A 132 5.33 3.84 0.34
C ILE A 132 4.39 4.27 1.47
N ASN A 133 3.53 3.37 1.94
CA ASN A 133 2.61 3.69 3.04
C ASN A 133 3.35 4.05 4.32
N GLY A 134 4.39 3.29 4.68
CA GLY A 134 5.18 3.57 5.88
C GLY A 134 6.03 4.83 5.75
N LEU A 135 6.56 5.13 4.56
CA LEU A 135 7.28 6.38 4.31
C LEU A 135 6.36 7.60 4.48
N PHE A 136 5.21 7.60 3.82
CA PHE A 136 4.25 8.71 3.90
C PHE A 136 3.71 8.90 5.32
N ALA A 137 3.49 7.81 6.07
CA ALA A 137 3.09 7.91 7.47
C ALA A 137 4.14 8.62 8.36
N LYS A 138 5.43 8.54 8.01
CA LYS A 138 6.49 9.29 8.71
C LYS A 138 6.56 10.74 8.26
N ILE A 139 6.43 10.98 6.96
CA ILE A 139 6.54 12.32 6.38
C ILE A 139 5.36 13.22 6.81
N ILE A 140 4.12 12.72 6.79
CA ILE A 140 2.92 13.52 7.11
C ILE A 140 2.93 14.08 8.54
N VAL A 141 3.57 13.39 9.47
CA VAL A 141 3.73 13.85 10.87
C VAL A 141 4.55 15.15 10.95
N ILE A 142 5.46 15.37 9.99
CA ILE A 142 6.39 16.50 9.99
C ILE A 142 5.98 17.59 9.01
N ALA A 143 5.46 17.20 7.84
CA ALA A 143 5.10 18.10 6.76
C ALA A 143 3.66 18.62 6.92
N GLN A 144 3.45 19.53 7.88
CA GLN A 144 2.20 20.29 7.99
C GLN A 144 1.95 21.06 6.68
N GLY A 145 0.86 20.73 5.97
CA GLY A 145 0.52 21.32 4.66
C GLY A 145 0.62 20.34 3.48
N MET A 146 1.34 19.21 3.62
CA MET A 146 1.21 18.11 2.68
C MET A 146 0.01 17.25 3.05
N SER A 147 -1.02 17.27 2.22
CA SER A 147 -2.08 16.25 2.32
C SER A 147 -1.49 14.90 1.90
N ASP A 148 -1.32 13.97 2.85
CA ASP A 148 -0.91 12.58 2.58
C ASP A 148 -1.75 11.99 1.45
N LEU A 149 -3.04 12.29 1.42
CA LEU A 149 -3.94 11.81 0.38
C LEU A 149 -3.58 12.33 -1.02
N HIS A 150 -3.17 13.59 -1.16
CA HIS A 150 -2.91 14.22 -2.47
C HIS A 150 -1.58 13.74 -3.07
N GLU A 151 -0.51 13.81 -2.29
CA GLU A 151 0.84 13.47 -2.79
C GLU A 151 1.01 11.97 -3.01
N LYS A 152 0.38 11.17 -2.15
CA LYS A 152 0.30 9.73 -2.36
C LYS A 152 -0.52 9.38 -3.60
N LYS A 153 -1.64 10.07 -3.85
CA LYS A 153 -2.44 9.88 -5.05
C LYS A 153 -1.63 10.17 -6.32
N LYS A 154 -0.91 11.30 -6.37
CA LYS A 154 0.00 11.62 -7.49
C LYS A 154 1.06 10.55 -7.72
N LEU A 155 1.67 10.03 -6.65
CA LEU A 155 2.64 8.93 -6.77
C LEU A 155 2.00 7.68 -7.40
N TRP A 156 0.79 7.31 -6.99
CA TRP A 156 0.07 6.17 -7.59
C TRP A 156 -0.36 6.42 -9.03
N GLU A 157 -0.69 7.65 -9.40
CA GLU A 157 -0.97 8.05 -10.79
C GLU A 157 0.28 7.91 -11.65
N ARG A 158 1.44 8.41 -11.18
CA ARG A 158 2.74 8.23 -11.84
C ARG A 158 3.12 6.75 -11.97
N ASP A 159 2.82 5.94 -10.97
CA ASP A 159 3.03 4.49 -11.01
C ASP A 159 2.19 3.83 -12.10
N ALA A 160 0.91 4.22 -12.22
CA ALA A 160 0.05 3.75 -13.31
C ALA A 160 0.59 4.21 -14.68
N GLU A 161 0.96 5.48 -14.84
CA GLU A 161 1.58 6.00 -16.08
C GLU A 161 2.88 5.27 -16.43
N ALA A 162 3.66 4.92 -15.41
CA ALA A 162 4.87 4.12 -15.52
C ALA A 162 4.59 2.60 -15.69
N LYS A 163 3.35 2.19 -15.99
CA LYS A 163 2.93 0.80 -16.19
C LYS A 163 3.20 -0.10 -14.97
N ASN A 164 2.91 0.43 -13.79
CA ASN A 164 3.17 -0.12 -12.46
C ASN A 164 4.67 -0.21 -12.08
N HIS A 165 5.53 0.59 -12.73
CA HIS A 165 6.94 0.67 -12.37
C HIS A 165 7.16 1.66 -11.22
N MET A 166 6.81 1.22 -10.02
CA MET A 166 6.78 2.06 -8.82
C MET A 166 8.12 2.75 -8.52
N ARG A 167 9.26 2.09 -8.77
CA ARG A 167 10.57 2.72 -8.55
C ARG A 167 10.78 3.97 -9.39
N LYS A 168 10.36 3.97 -10.65
CA LYS A 168 10.45 5.16 -11.51
C LYS A 168 9.48 6.25 -11.05
N ALA A 169 8.26 5.87 -10.69
CA ALA A 169 7.28 6.82 -10.16
C ALA A 169 7.80 7.48 -8.87
N TYR A 170 8.40 6.70 -7.98
CA TYR A 170 9.03 7.16 -6.76
C TYR A 170 10.22 8.08 -7.01
N SER A 171 11.13 7.70 -7.92
CA SER A 171 12.30 8.54 -8.26
C SER A 171 11.88 9.90 -8.83
N ASN A 172 10.82 9.92 -9.64
CA ASN A 172 10.24 11.17 -10.15
C ASN A 172 9.60 11.99 -9.04
N TRP A 173 8.84 11.35 -8.14
CA TRP A 173 8.21 12.00 -7.00
C TRP A 173 9.23 12.61 -6.04
N LEU A 174 10.40 11.98 -5.85
CA LEU A 174 11.49 12.57 -5.06
C LEU A 174 11.93 13.94 -5.59
N GLY A 175 11.85 14.18 -6.90
CA GLY A 175 12.12 15.51 -7.48
C GLY A 175 11.06 16.56 -7.12
N ASP A 176 9.81 16.15 -6.90
CA ASP A 176 8.72 17.05 -6.51
C ASP A 176 8.80 17.45 -5.02
N VAL A 177 9.50 16.66 -4.18
CA VAL A 177 9.57 16.86 -2.72
C VAL A 177 10.03 18.27 -2.34
N ASP A 178 11.02 18.80 -3.07
CA ASP A 178 11.58 20.13 -2.83
C ASP A 178 10.59 21.26 -3.16
N GLU A 179 9.61 21.00 -4.04
CA GLU A 179 8.58 21.95 -4.45
C GLU A 179 7.34 21.92 -3.55
N ILE A 180 6.98 20.73 -3.05
CA ILE A 180 5.74 20.51 -2.27
C ILE A 180 5.93 20.64 -0.76
N VAL A 181 7.15 20.45 -0.25
CA VAL A 181 7.43 20.54 1.19
C VAL A 181 7.82 21.97 1.57
N PRO A 182 7.24 22.55 2.64
CA PRO A 182 7.67 23.86 3.13
C PRO A 182 9.18 23.89 3.41
N LYS A 183 9.88 24.93 2.94
CA LYS A 183 11.36 25.06 3.09
C LYS A 183 11.86 24.80 4.51
N ALA A 184 11.13 25.26 5.52
CA ALA A 184 11.46 25.07 6.94
C ALA A 184 11.44 23.60 7.41
N LYS A 185 10.79 22.71 6.65
CA LYS A 185 10.66 21.27 6.95
C LYS A 185 11.42 20.38 5.96
N LEU A 186 11.89 20.94 4.85
CA LEU A 186 12.47 20.17 3.75
C LEU A 186 13.64 19.27 4.19
N ALA A 187 14.61 19.82 4.94
CA ALA A 187 15.75 19.05 5.43
C ALA A 187 15.35 17.88 6.35
N GLN A 188 14.27 18.05 7.14
CA GLN A 188 13.76 16.99 8.02
C GLN A 188 13.07 15.88 7.21
N VAL A 189 12.30 16.25 6.18
CA VAL A 189 11.64 15.29 5.29
C VAL A 189 12.66 14.52 4.46
N GLN A 190 13.65 15.19 3.86
CA GLN A 190 14.74 14.56 3.12
C GLN A 190 15.53 13.58 3.99
N LYS A 191 15.79 13.93 5.26
CA LYS A 191 16.41 13.01 6.21
C LYS A 191 15.56 11.78 6.49
N ILE A 192 14.25 11.93 6.70
CA ILE A 192 13.34 10.78 6.87
C ILE A 192 13.41 9.86 5.66
N ILE A 193 13.36 10.42 4.45
CA ILE A 193 13.45 9.65 3.21
C ILE A 193 14.76 8.85 3.19
N ALA A 194 15.90 9.51 3.38
CA ALA A 194 17.22 8.86 3.35
C ALA A 194 17.36 7.74 4.41
N ASP A 195 16.89 8.00 5.64
CA ASP A 195 16.92 7.01 6.72
C ASP A 195 16.02 5.81 6.40
N TYR A 196 14.86 6.05 5.79
CA TYR A 196 13.90 5.02 5.41
C TYR A 196 14.40 4.16 4.24
N ASP A 197 14.96 4.79 3.21
CA ASP A 197 15.62 4.14 2.06
C ASP A 197 16.77 3.24 2.55
N THR A 198 17.65 3.78 3.41
CA THR A 198 18.78 3.04 3.97
C THR A 198 18.33 1.84 4.82
N ALA A 199 17.27 2.00 5.60
CA ALA A 199 16.72 0.91 6.39
C ALA A 199 16.09 -0.20 5.53
N ASP A 200 15.54 0.16 4.36
CA ASP A 200 14.93 -0.80 3.45
C ASP A 200 15.96 -1.55 2.60
N GLN A 201 17.03 -0.88 2.13
CA GLN A 201 18.15 -1.50 1.41
C GLN A 201 18.78 -2.66 2.21
N LYS A 202 18.79 -2.59 3.54
CA LYS A 202 19.25 -3.70 4.40
C LYS A 202 18.41 -4.98 4.29
N LYS A 203 17.27 -4.94 3.60
CA LYS A 203 16.38 -6.08 3.34
C LYS A 203 16.60 -6.73 1.98
N GLU A 204 17.64 -6.30 1.24
CA GLU A 204 18.03 -6.93 -0.02
C GLU A 204 18.13 -8.47 0.11
N PRO A 205 17.73 -9.23 -0.94
CA PRO A 205 17.25 -8.76 -2.25
C PRO A 205 15.73 -8.48 -2.30
N LYS A 206 15.04 -8.39 -1.14
CA LYS A 206 13.59 -8.21 -1.03
C LYS A 206 13.23 -6.81 -0.50
N ASP A 207 13.96 -5.82 -0.97
CA ASP A 207 13.73 -4.41 -0.70
C ASP A 207 12.93 -3.76 -1.84
N PHE A 208 12.51 -2.52 -1.63
CA PHE A 208 11.75 -1.71 -2.58
C PHE A 208 12.49 -1.52 -3.91
N PHE A 209 13.81 -1.35 -3.89
CA PHE A 209 14.59 -1.05 -5.08
C PHE A 209 14.83 -2.29 -5.96
N SER A 210 15.11 -3.45 -5.35
CA SER A 210 15.19 -4.73 -6.07
C SER A 210 13.82 -5.12 -6.64
N ASP A 211 12.75 -4.84 -5.89
CA ASP A 211 11.37 -5.06 -6.33
C ASP A 211 10.95 -4.17 -7.49
N GLY A 212 11.47 -2.94 -7.57
CA GLY A 212 11.26 -2.05 -8.71
C GLY A 212 11.69 -2.69 -10.03
N ASN A 213 12.78 -3.46 -10.02
CA ASN A 213 13.29 -4.14 -11.21
C ASN A 213 12.45 -5.35 -11.61
N ALA A 214 11.67 -5.91 -10.67
CA ALA A 214 10.72 -6.96 -10.97
C ALA A 214 9.64 -6.49 -11.96
N TRP A 215 9.55 -5.21 -12.32
CA TRP A 215 8.56 -4.63 -13.24
C TRP A 215 9.14 -4.00 -14.54
N LEU A 216 10.46 -4.10 -14.82
CA LEU A 216 11.11 -3.47 -15.98
C LEU A 216 10.91 -4.21 -17.35
N ILE A 217 10.09 -3.60 -18.24
CA ILE A 217 10.13 -3.37 -19.74
C ILE A 217 10.39 -4.55 -20.75
N PRO A 218 9.90 -4.55 -22.04
CA PRO A 218 8.95 -3.67 -22.78
C PRO A 218 7.65 -4.37 -23.25
N MET A 219 6.64 -3.55 -23.55
CA MET A 219 5.58 -3.96 -24.48
C MET A 219 6.15 -3.96 -25.89
N GLY A 220 6.24 -5.15 -26.49
CA GLY A 220 6.22 -5.32 -27.93
C GLY A 220 4.93 -6.05 -28.31
N PHE A 221 3.90 -5.29 -28.68
CA PHE A 221 2.84 -5.69 -29.60
C PHE A 221 2.51 -4.48 -30.45
#